data_AF-A0A7W1N7Y5-F1
#
_entry.id   AF-A0A7W1N7Y5-F1
#
_cell.length_a   1.000
_cell.length_b   1.000
_cell.length_c   1.000
_cell.angle_alpha   90.00
_cell.angle_beta   90.00
_cell.angle_gamma   90.00
#
_symmetry.space_group_name_H-M   'P 1'
#
loop_
_entity.id
_entity.type
_entity.pdbx_description
1 polymer ?
#
loop_
_entity_poly.entity_id
_entity_poly.type
_entity_poly.pdbx_seq_one_letter_code
_entity_poly.pdbx_strand_id
1 'polypeptide(L)'
;MRILRLIRAGFVVNVKMLVASKFFLLIAVVQPVIFATIAFYMFRSGGRPGTLLYVSLGAGMMGVWSTTLFASGGMIQWQRWQGTLELGVASPVDLPLIYLPFCLANTFTGAYALLATLVWGRVLFGVPLHFAHPWAFAIALPTVVISLALFGLLLASTFVLYRNANAMSNLLEYPVWIASG
;
A
#
# COMPACT_ATOMS: atom_id res chain seq x y z
N MET A 1 -26.42 3.08 -8.66
CA MET A 1 -25.54 3.97 -9.47
C MET A 1 -24.84 5.08 -8.66
N ARG A 2 -25.47 5.65 -7.62
CA ARG A 2 -24.88 6.76 -6.83
C ARG A 2 -23.61 6.37 -6.03
N ILE A 3 -23.60 5.18 -5.43
CA ILE A 3 -22.48 4.64 -4.63
C ILE A 3 -21.22 4.39 -5.48
N LEU A 4 -21.37 3.70 -6.62
CA LEU A 4 -20.23 3.43 -7.51
C LEU A 4 -19.58 4.74 -8.01
N ARG A 5 -20.41 5.77 -8.28
CA ARG A 5 -19.94 7.09 -8.66
C ARG A 5 -19.19 7.79 -7.52
N LEU A 6 -19.69 7.70 -6.30
CA LEU A 6 -19.01 8.20 -5.10
C LEU A 6 -17.64 7.54 -4.94
N ILE A 7 -17.59 6.20 -4.98
CA ILE A 7 -16.34 5.46 -4.82
C ILE A 7 -15.34 5.85 -5.91
N ARG A 8 -15.79 5.89 -7.17
CA ARG A 8 -14.93 6.28 -8.29
C ARG A 8 -14.43 7.71 -8.16
N ALA A 9 -15.30 8.66 -7.83
CA ALA A 9 -14.93 10.07 -7.69
C ALA A 9 -13.95 10.26 -6.53
N GLY A 10 -14.24 9.68 -5.36
CA GLY A 10 -13.36 9.71 -4.20
C GLY A 10 -12.00 9.08 -4.50
N PHE A 11 -11.98 7.93 -5.20
CA PHE A 11 -10.74 7.26 -5.58
C PHE A 11 -9.89 8.14 -6.49
N VAL A 12 -10.48 8.72 -7.53
CA VAL A 12 -9.77 9.61 -8.47
C VAL A 12 -9.21 10.83 -7.76
N VAL A 13 -9.96 11.45 -6.85
CA VAL A 13 -9.48 12.61 -6.07
C VAL A 13 -8.31 12.23 -5.17
N ASN A 14 -8.42 11.13 -4.43
CA ASN A 14 -7.34 10.67 -3.54
C ASN A 14 -6.08 10.28 -4.33
N VAL A 15 -6.21 9.55 -5.45
CA VAL A 15 -5.06 9.23 -6.31
C VAL A 15 -4.42 10.51 -6.86
N LYS A 16 -5.20 11.49 -7.31
CA LYS A 16 -4.66 12.78 -7.76
C LYS A 16 -3.89 13.50 -6.66
N MET A 17 -4.40 13.50 -5.43
CA MET A 17 -3.71 14.10 -4.28
C MET A 17 -2.38 13.40 -4.00
N LEU A 18 -2.35 12.06 -4.04
CA LEU A 18 -1.14 11.27 -3.83
C LEU A 18 -0.11 11.53 -4.94
N VAL A 19 -0.52 11.55 -6.21
CA VAL A 19 0.37 11.79 -7.35
C VAL A 19 0.87 13.24 -7.41
N ALA A 20 0.07 14.21 -6.98
CA ALA A 20 0.52 15.61 -6.89
C ALA A 20 1.56 15.82 -5.78
N SER A 21 1.60 14.95 -4.77
CA SER A 21 2.56 15.03 -3.68
C SER A 21 3.92 14.45 -4.09
N LYS A 22 4.88 15.34 -4.38
CA LYS A 22 6.27 14.95 -4.68
C LYS A 22 6.90 14.10 -3.58
N PHE A 23 6.57 14.41 -2.33
CA PHE A 23 7.02 13.65 -1.16
C PHE A 23 6.48 12.20 -1.20
N PHE A 24 5.20 12.04 -1.50
CA PHE A 24 4.59 10.72 -1.55
C PHE A 24 5.11 9.91 -2.73
N LEU A 25 5.35 10.53 -3.89
CA LEU A 25 6.00 9.86 -5.03
C LEU A 25 7.41 9.37 -4.69
N LEU A 26 8.21 10.17 -3.98
CA LEU A 26 9.55 9.76 -3.53
C LEU A 26 9.48 8.54 -2.61
N ILE A 27 8.60 8.56 -1.61
CA ILE A 27 8.47 7.46 -0.64
C ILE A 27 7.82 6.22 -1.26
N ALA A 28 6.80 6.39 -2.09
CA ALA A 28 6.07 5.25 -2.66
C ALA A 28 6.81 4.57 -3.81
N VAL A 29 7.72 5.27 -4.50
CA VAL A 29 8.38 4.71 -5.70
C VAL A 29 9.90 4.63 -5.51
N VAL A 30 10.54 5.74 -5.16
CA VAL A 30 12.01 5.81 -5.13
C VAL A 30 12.58 5.01 -3.96
N GLN A 31 12.00 5.14 -2.77
CA GLN A 31 12.47 4.42 -1.58
C GLN A 31 12.39 2.88 -1.71
N PRO A 32 11.27 2.27 -2.17
CA PRO A 32 11.20 0.84 -2.43
C PRO A 32 12.22 0.37 -3.45
N VAL A 33 12.49 1.17 -4.48
CA VAL A 33 13.52 0.88 -5.49
C VAL A 33 14.92 0.86 -4.88
N ILE A 34 15.23 1.80 -3.97
CA ILE A 34 16.49 1.80 -3.22
C ILE A 34 16.60 0.56 -2.35
N PHE A 35 15.56 0.21 -1.57
CA PHE A 35 15.58 -0.98 -0.73
C PHE A 35 15.68 -2.28 -1.54
N ALA A 36 14.97 -2.39 -2.65
CA ALA A 36 15.09 -3.52 -3.56
C ALA A 36 16.52 -3.65 -4.10
N THR A 37 17.16 -2.53 -4.44
CA THR A 37 18.56 -2.50 -4.91
C THR A 37 19.53 -2.97 -3.81
N ILE A 38 19.37 -2.50 -2.58
CA ILE A 38 20.21 -2.92 -1.44
C ILE A 38 20.00 -4.42 -1.15
N ALA A 39 18.74 -4.86 -1.05
CA ALA A 39 18.40 -6.25 -0.80
C ALA A 39 18.97 -7.17 -1.89
N PHE A 40 18.93 -6.72 -3.14
CA PHE A 40 19.53 -7.43 -4.27
C PHE A 40 21.04 -7.62 -4.09
N TYR A 41 21.79 -6.56 -3.81
CA TYR A 41 23.24 -6.64 -3.62
C TYR A 41 23.60 -7.53 -2.43
N MET A 42 22.87 -7.41 -1.32
CA MET A 42 23.07 -8.26 -0.14
C MET A 42 22.86 -9.75 -0.45
N PHE A 43 21.80 -10.09 -1.18
CA PHE A 43 21.54 -11.49 -1.58
C PHE A 43 22.61 -12.03 -2.52
N ARG A 44 23.04 -11.22 -3.50
CA ARG A 44 24.10 -11.59 -4.44
C ARG A 44 25.43 -11.82 -3.72
N SER A 45 25.78 -10.99 -2.74
CA SER A 45 27.00 -11.18 -1.94
C SER A 45 26.90 -12.34 -0.94
N GLY A 46 25.70 -12.66 -0.46
CA GLY A 46 25.47 -13.69 0.55
C GLY A 46 25.50 -15.14 0.03
N GLY A 47 25.62 -15.35 -1.29
CA GLY A 47 25.72 -16.68 -1.90
C GLY A 47 24.52 -17.60 -1.66
N ARG A 48 23.38 -17.07 -1.19
CA ARG A 48 22.22 -17.87 -0.83
C ARG A 48 21.46 -18.32 -2.09
N PRO A 49 21.19 -19.62 -2.26
CA PRO A 49 20.32 -20.10 -3.32
C PRO A 49 18.88 -19.66 -3.02
N GLY A 50 18.42 -18.66 -3.76
CA GLY A 50 17.06 -18.13 -3.68
C GLY A 50 16.76 -17.30 -4.91
N THR A 51 15.56 -17.43 -5.46
CA THR A 51 15.17 -16.67 -6.65
C THR A 51 15.06 -15.20 -6.25
N LEU A 52 15.88 -14.34 -6.86
CA LEU A 52 15.84 -12.87 -6.72
C LEU A 52 14.43 -12.27 -6.88
N LEU A 53 13.55 -13.03 -7.55
CA LEU A 53 12.11 -12.81 -7.64
C LEU A 53 11.42 -12.74 -6.25
N TYR A 54 11.70 -13.69 -5.35
CA TYR A 54 11.07 -13.73 -4.02
C TYR A 54 11.47 -12.54 -3.16
N VAL A 55 12.73 -12.12 -3.23
CA VAL A 55 13.23 -10.92 -2.54
C VAL A 55 12.52 -9.66 -3.07
N SER A 56 12.35 -9.58 -4.40
CA SER A 56 11.67 -8.45 -5.04
C SER A 56 10.18 -8.41 -4.68
N LEU A 57 9.53 -9.59 -4.59
CA LEU A 57 8.14 -9.72 -4.17
C LEU A 57 7.96 -9.36 -2.69
N GLY A 58 8.82 -9.88 -1.79
CA GLY A 58 8.80 -9.56 -0.36
C GLY A 58 8.96 -8.06 -0.11
N ALA A 59 9.98 -7.44 -0.71
CA ALA A 59 10.21 -6.00 -0.60
C ALA A 59 9.02 -5.17 -1.12
N GLY A 60 8.38 -5.57 -2.22
CA GLY A 60 7.19 -4.89 -2.70
C GLY A 60 5.97 -5.09 -1.79
N MET A 61 5.77 -6.30 -1.25
CA MET A 61 4.71 -6.60 -0.30
C MET A 61 4.87 -5.83 1.02
N MET A 62 6.11 -5.64 1.50
CA MET A 62 6.42 -4.78 2.65
C MET A 62 5.93 -3.34 2.42
N GLY A 63 6.12 -2.79 1.21
CA GLY A 63 5.63 -1.46 0.84
C GLY A 63 4.10 -1.37 0.76
N VAL A 64 3.46 -2.38 0.17
CA VAL A 64 1.99 -2.47 0.13
C VAL A 64 1.41 -2.54 1.54
N TRP A 65 2.04 -3.32 2.43
CA TRP A 65 1.64 -3.44 3.82
C TRP A 65 1.82 -2.13 4.57
N SER A 66 3.00 -1.50 4.49
CA SER A 66 3.30 -0.26 5.21
C SER A 66 2.36 0.87 4.79
N THR A 67 2.09 1.02 3.48
CA THR A 67 1.10 2.00 3.00
C THR A 67 -0.32 1.71 3.50
N THR A 68 -0.73 0.44 3.57
CA THR A 68 -2.04 0.07 4.13
C THR A 68 -2.10 0.37 5.62
N LEU A 69 -1.07 0.01 6.38
CA LEU A 69 -1.04 0.16 7.83
C LEU A 69 -0.99 1.63 8.27
N PHE A 70 -0.05 2.41 7.75
CA PHE A 70 0.16 3.79 8.18
C PHE A 70 -0.79 4.79 7.51
N ALA A 71 -1.04 4.64 6.22
CA ALA A 71 -1.93 5.57 5.54
C ALA A 71 -3.39 5.21 5.82
N SER A 72 -3.80 3.98 5.52
CA SER A 72 -5.21 3.58 5.70
C SER A 72 -5.57 3.36 7.17
N GLY A 73 -4.73 2.67 7.96
CA GLY A 73 -4.97 2.52 9.40
C GLY A 73 -4.94 3.84 10.17
N GLY A 74 -4.08 4.79 9.77
CA GLY A 74 -4.01 6.14 10.34
C GLY A 74 -5.07 7.11 9.81
N MET A 75 -5.92 6.69 8.87
CA MET A 75 -6.79 7.58 8.07
C MET A 75 -7.64 8.53 8.91
N ILE A 76 -8.29 8.06 9.98
CA ILE A 76 -9.15 8.92 10.80
C ILE A 76 -8.33 10.01 11.49
N GLN A 77 -7.11 9.70 11.93
CA GLN A 77 -6.19 10.70 12.48
C GLN A 77 -5.75 11.70 11.40
N TRP A 78 -5.45 11.23 10.18
CA TRP A 78 -5.13 12.11 9.05
C TRP A 78 -6.25 13.10 8.75
N GLN A 79 -7.50 12.63 8.73
CA GLN A 79 -8.66 13.48 8.46
C GLN A 79 -8.92 14.48 9.61
N ARG A 80 -8.67 14.10 10.86
CA ARG A 80 -8.72 15.02 12.01
C ARG A 80 -7.66 16.11 11.89
N TRP A 81 -6.43 15.72 11.57
CA TRP A 81 -5.32 16.65 11.43
C TRP A 81 -5.54 17.63 10.27
N GLN A 82 -6.22 17.20 9.21
CA GLN A 82 -6.61 18.02 8.06
C GLN A 82 -7.91 18.83 8.29
N GLY A 83 -8.62 18.63 9.40
CA GLY A 83 -9.89 19.30 9.70
C GLY A 83 -11.04 18.89 8.76
N THR A 84 -10.95 17.72 8.12
CA THR A 84 -11.93 17.21 7.16
C THR A 84 -12.82 16.12 7.74
N LEU A 85 -12.51 15.62 8.94
CA LEU A 85 -13.30 14.57 9.57
C LEU A 85 -14.74 15.01 9.83
N GLU A 86 -14.92 16.22 10.34
CA GLU A 86 -16.21 16.81 10.67
C GLU A 86 -17.10 16.93 9.43
N LEU A 87 -16.50 17.30 8.28
CA LEU A 87 -17.18 17.35 6.99
C LEU A 87 -17.65 15.96 6.53
N GLY A 88 -16.83 14.93 6.75
CA GLY A 88 -17.20 13.55 6.47
C GLY A 88 -18.35 13.06 7.33
N VAL A 89 -18.31 13.35 8.63
CA VAL A 89 -19.36 12.95 9.59
C VAL A 89 -20.67 13.71 9.36
N ALA A 90 -20.61 14.99 8.97
CA ALA A 90 -21.78 15.80 8.66
C ALA A 90 -22.40 15.47 7.29
N SER A 91 -21.71 14.68 6.46
CA SER A 91 -22.21 14.32 5.14
C SER A 91 -23.40 13.34 5.24
N PRO A 92 -24.32 13.35 4.26
CA PRO A 92 -25.47 12.42 4.23
C PRO A 92 -25.09 10.97 3.84
N VAL A 93 -23.81 10.70 3.60
CA VAL A 93 -23.30 9.38 3.20
C VAL A 93 -22.64 8.70 4.40
N ASP A 94 -22.80 7.38 4.50
CA ASP A 94 -22.18 6.61 5.58
C ASP A 94 -20.65 6.76 5.58
N LEU A 95 -20.09 6.98 6.77
CA LEU A 95 -18.67 7.24 6.98
C LEU A 95 -17.71 6.20 6.35
N PRO A 96 -17.96 4.88 6.43
CA PRO A 96 -17.12 3.89 5.77
C PRO A 96 -17.08 4.04 4.25
N LEU A 97 -18.18 4.50 3.64
CA LEU A 97 -18.31 4.64 2.20
C LEU A 97 -17.60 5.90 1.68
N ILE A 98 -17.50 6.93 2.52
CA ILE A 98 -16.71 8.15 2.26
C ILE A 98 -15.21 7.82 2.22
N TYR A 99 -14.78 6.92 3.10
CA TYR A 99 -13.37 6.65 3.35
C TYR A 99 -12.80 5.42 2.67
N LEU A 100 -13.65 4.46 2.25
CA LEU A 100 -13.24 3.34 1.40
C LEU A 100 -12.40 3.78 0.18
N PRO A 101 -12.73 4.87 -0.55
CA PRO A 101 -11.94 5.31 -1.69
C PRO A 101 -10.55 5.84 -1.31
N PHE A 102 -10.38 6.37 -0.09
CA PHE A 102 -9.08 6.76 0.45
C PHE A 102 -8.22 5.51 0.66
N CYS A 103 -8.77 4.47 1.29
CA CYS A 103 -8.04 3.21 1.50
C CYS A 103 -7.67 2.55 0.16
N LEU A 104 -8.62 2.51 -0.78
CA LEU A 104 -8.37 1.99 -2.13
C LEU A 104 -7.24 2.74 -2.84
N ALA A 105 -7.20 4.08 -2.75
CA ALA A 105 -6.15 4.87 -3.38
C ALA A 105 -4.76 4.60 -2.79
N ASN A 106 -4.67 4.47 -1.46
CA ASN A 106 -3.40 4.19 -0.79
C ASN A 106 -2.90 2.77 -1.08
N THR A 107 -3.76 1.76 -0.97
CA THR A 107 -3.39 0.38 -1.29
C THR A 107 -3.09 0.21 -2.78
N PHE A 108 -3.79 0.91 -3.67
CA PHE A 108 -3.46 0.95 -5.10
C PHE A 108 -2.06 1.52 -5.33
N THR A 109 -1.69 2.57 -4.60
CA THR A 109 -0.34 3.16 -4.65
C THR A 109 0.72 2.17 -4.15
N GLY A 110 0.44 1.43 -3.08
CA GLY A 110 1.29 0.32 -2.63
C GLY A 110 1.44 -0.77 -3.68
N ALA A 111 0.35 -1.20 -4.33
CA ALA A 111 0.40 -2.20 -5.40
C ALA A 111 1.19 -1.71 -6.62
N TYR A 112 1.09 -0.41 -6.95
CA TYR A 112 1.92 0.22 -7.96
C TYR A 112 3.41 0.16 -7.58
N ALA A 113 3.75 0.43 -6.32
CA ALA A 113 5.12 0.32 -5.82
C ALA A 113 5.68 -1.10 -6.00
N LEU A 114 4.89 -2.13 -5.66
CA LEU A 114 5.24 -3.53 -5.91
C LEU A 114 5.51 -3.82 -7.40
N LEU A 115 4.66 -3.31 -8.30
CA LEU A 115 4.91 -3.47 -9.74
C LEU A 115 6.19 -2.75 -10.18
N ALA A 116 6.43 -1.55 -9.66
CA ALA A 116 7.63 -0.78 -9.96
C ALA A 116 8.90 -1.50 -9.49
N THR A 117 8.90 -2.12 -8.30
CA THR A 117 10.06 -2.89 -7.81
C THR A 117 10.32 -4.14 -8.65
N LEU A 118 9.26 -4.85 -9.09
CA LEU A 118 9.41 -6.01 -9.98
C LEU A 118 9.96 -5.63 -11.36
N VAL A 119 9.44 -4.56 -11.96
CA VAL A 119 9.93 -4.05 -13.25
C VAL A 119 11.39 -3.59 -13.11
N TRP A 120 11.72 -2.89 -12.02
CA TRP A 120 13.09 -2.47 -11.73
C TRP A 120 14.04 -3.67 -11.58
N GLY A 121 13.61 -4.70 -10.85
CA GLY A 121 14.29 -5.98 -10.70
C GLY A 121 14.60 -6.63 -12.06
N ARG A 122 13.63 -6.62 -12.97
CA ARG A 122 13.80 -7.15 -14.33
C ARG A 122 14.78 -6.33 -15.17
N VAL A 123 14.66 -5.00 -15.16
CA VAL A 123 15.41 -4.10 -16.04
C VAL A 123 16.87 -3.99 -15.62
N LEU A 124 17.17 -3.73 -14.34
CA LEU A 124 18.55 -3.52 -13.90
C LEU A 124 19.31 -4.82 -13.64
N PHE A 125 18.61 -5.85 -13.17
CA PHE A 125 19.26 -7.05 -12.65
C PHE A 125 18.97 -8.30 -13.47
N GLY A 126 18.18 -8.18 -14.54
CA GLY A 126 17.88 -9.28 -15.44
C GLY A 126 17.07 -10.41 -14.80
N VAL A 127 16.40 -10.16 -13.66
CA VAL A 127 15.64 -11.21 -12.94
C VAL A 127 14.60 -11.83 -13.89
N PRO A 128 14.62 -13.15 -14.14
CA PRO A 128 13.64 -13.76 -15.01
C PRO A 128 12.27 -13.75 -14.32
N LEU A 129 11.37 -12.88 -14.79
CA LEU A 129 9.97 -12.88 -14.38
C LEU A 129 9.23 -14.01 -15.12
N HIS A 130 9.38 -15.25 -14.63
CA HIS A 130 8.58 -16.37 -15.12
C HIS A 130 7.20 -16.35 -14.48
N PHE A 131 6.23 -15.80 -15.18
CA PHE A 131 4.83 -15.89 -14.80
C PHE A 131 4.26 -17.22 -15.31
N ALA A 132 4.18 -18.23 -14.45
CA ALA A 132 3.52 -19.50 -14.80
C ALA A 132 2.03 -19.27 -15.16
N HIS A 133 1.36 -18.34 -14.47
CA HIS A 133 -0.04 -17.98 -14.69
C HIS A 133 -0.23 -16.45 -14.70
N PRO A 134 0.01 -15.77 -15.83
CA PRO A 134 -0.10 -14.32 -15.93
C PRO A 134 -1.49 -13.78 -15.55
N TRP A 135 -2.55 -14.50 -15.92
CA TRP A 135 -3.93 -14.12 -15.58
C TRP A 135 -4.23 -14.21 -14.09
N ALA A 136 -3.70 -15.24 -13.41
CA ALA A 136 -3.85 -15.37 -11.96
C ALA A 136 -3.15 -14.20 -11.25
N PHE A 137 -1.97 -13.80 -11.72
CA PHE A 137 -1.27 -12.61 -11.22
C PHE A 137 -2.08 -11.32 -11.46
N ALA A 138 -2.63 -11.15 -12.66
CA ALA A 138 -3.44 -9.99 -13.02
C ALA A 138 -4.74 -9.87 -12.19
N ILE A 139 -5.33 -10.98 -11.73
CA ILE A 139 -6.50 -11.00 -10.85
C ILE A 139 -6.10 -10.86 -9.37
N ALA A 140 -4.96 -11.43 -8.98
CA ALA A 140 -4.46 -11.34 -7.61
C ALA A 140 -4.19 -9.89 -7.21
N LEU A 141 -3.65 -9.06 -8.11
CA LEU A 141 -3.29 -7.69 -7.80
C LEU A 141 -4.52 -6.82 -7.41
N PRO A 142 -5.62 -6.75 -8.18
CA PRO A 142 -6.86 -6.10 -7.74
C PRO A 142 -7.45 -6.72 -6.46
N THR A 143 -7.39 -8.04 -6.32
CA THR A 143 -7.90 -8.74 -5.14
C THR A 143 -7.15 -8.31 -3.87
N VAL A 144 -5.82 -8.21 -3.94
CA VAL A 144 -4.97 -7.70 -2.86
C VAL A 144 -5.32 -6.25 -2.56
N VAL A 145 -5.50 -5.40 -3.58
CA VAL A 145 -5.86 -4.00 -3.39
C VAL A 145 -7.19 -3.85 -2.64
N ILE A 146 -8.22 -4.60 -3.05
CA ILE A 146 -9.53 -4.53 -2.41
C ILE A 146 -9.47 -5.10 -0.99
N SER A 147 -8.81 -6.24 -0.80
CA SER A 147 -8.70 -6.90 0.51
C SER A 147 -7.98 -6.02 1.53
N LEU A 148 -6.85 -5.45 1.14
CA LEU A 148 -6.08 -4.57 2.02
C LEU A 148 -6.75 -3.21 2.23
N ALA A 149 -7.50 -2.68 1.26
CA ALA A 149 -8.28 -1.47 1.48
C ALA A 149 -9.39 -1.68 2.54
N LEU A 150 -10.11 -2.81 2.45
CA LEU A 150 -11.11 -3.18 3.44
C LEU A 150 -10.46 -3.44 4.82
N PHE A 151 -9.30 -4.08 4.83
CA PHE A 151 -8.54 -4.29 6.06
C PHE A 151 -8.04 -2.98 6.66
N GLY A 152 -7.61 -2.02 5.83
CA GLY A 152 -7.23 -0.68 6.24
C GLY A 152 -8.37 0.09 6.90
N LEU A 153 -9.61 -0.07 6.41
CA LEU A 153 -10.80 0.48 7.08
C LEU A 153 -11.02 -0.14 8.46
N LEU A 154 -10.85 -1.47 8.58
CA LEU A 154 -10.97 -2.17 9.85
C LEU A 154 -9.89 -1.69 10.84
N LEU A 155 -8.65 -1.54 10.38
CA LEU A 155 -7.57 -0.96 11.17
C LEU A 155 -7.88 0.48 11.60
N ALA A 156 -8.39 1.32 10.70
CA ALA A 156 -8.77 2.70 11.03
C ALA A 156 -9.82 2.76 12.15
N SER A 157 -10.86 1.91 12.06
CA SER A 157 -11.88 1.84 13.11
C SER A 157 -11.31 1.36 14.45
N THR A 158 -10.35 0.45 14.41
CA THR A 158 -9.69 -0.11 15.60
C THR A 158 -8.75 0.91 16.23
N PHE A 159 -7.93 1.59 15.43
CA PHE A 159 -6.90 2.54 15.88
C PHE A 159 -7.49 3.79 16.54
N VAL A 160 -8.73 4.16 16.21
CA VAL A 160 -9.45 5.24 16.91
C VAL A 160 -9.68 4.95 18.39
N LEU A 161 -9.77 3.67 18.78
CA LEU A 161 -9.94 3.28 20.18
C LEU A 161 -8.64 3.45 21.00
N TYR A 162 -7.50 3.58 20.32
CA TYR A 162 -6.20 3.68 20.98
C TYR A 162 -5.72 5.13 21.03
N ARG A 163 -5.22 5.54 22.19
CA ARG A 163 -4.66 6.88 22.40
C ARG A 163 -3.42 7.15 21.53
N ASN A 164 -2.67 6.11 21.18
CA ASN A 164 -1.48 6.20 20.33
C ASN A 164 -1.52 5.17 19.19
N ALA A 165 -2.30 5.47 18.15
CA ALA A 165 -2.43 4.64 16.95
C ALA A 165 -1.09 4.40 16.22
N ASN A 166 -0.16 5.37 16.28
CA ASN A 166 1.16 5.22 15.66
C ASN A 166 1.98 4.11 16.32
N ALA A 167 1.90 3.96 17.65
CA ALA A 167 2.58 2.86 18.33
C ALA A 167 2.05 1.50 17.89
N MET A 168 0.74 1.38 17.65
CA MET A 168 0.14 0.15 17.13
C MET A 168 0.58 -0.14 15.69
N SER A 169 0.67 0.90 14.85
CA SER A 169 1.16 0.77 13.48
C SER A 169 2.62 0.28 13.45
N ASN A 170 3.50 0.88 14.26
CA ASN A 170 4.89 0.45 14.35
C ASN A 170 5.03 -1.00 14.86
N LEU A 171 4.19 -1.41 15.83
CA LEU A 171 4.19 -2.76 16.37
C LEU A 171 3.78 -3.81 15.33
N LEU A 172 2.83 -3.47 14.45
CA LEU A 172 2.30 -4.37 13.42
C LEU A 172 3.11 -4.36 12.11
N GLU A 173 4.03 -3.41 11.93
CA GLU A 173 4.84 -3.30 10.72
C GLU A 173 5.82 -4.48 10.59
N TYR A 174 6.70 -4.64 11.59
CA TYR A 174 7.79 -5.62 11.55
C TYR A 174 7.35 -7.09 11.44
N PRO A 175 6.32 -7.57 12.18
CA PRO A 175 5.91 -8.97 12.09
C PRO A 175 5.45 -9.36 10.69
N VAL A 176 4.74 -8.46 10.00
CA VAL A 176 4.25 -8.73 8.64
C VAL A 176 5.38 -8.61 7.64
N TRP A 177 6.31 -7.68 7.81
CA TRP A 177 7.53 -7.64 6.99
C TRP A 177 8.27 -8.99 7.03
N ILE A 178 8.52 -9.50 8.24
CA ILE A 178 9.19 -10.80 8.44
C ILE A 178 8.38 -11.95 7.81
N ALA A 179 7.05 -11.93 7.95
CA ALA A 179 6.19 -12.96 7.36
C ALA A 179 6.12 -12.87 5.82
N SER A 180 6.32 -11.69 5.24
CA SER A 180 6.24 -11.45 3.79
C SER A 180 7.53 -11.76 3.02
N GLY A 181 8.65 -11.96 3.71
CA GLY A 181 9.94 -12.39 3.12
C GLY A 181 11.04 -11.35 3.24
#